data_AF-A0AAU7CRJ9-F1
#
_entry.id   AF-A0AAU7CRJ9-F1
#
_cell.length_a   1.000
_cell.length_b   1.000
_cell.length_c   1.000
_cell.angle_alpha   90.00
_cell.angle_beta   90.00
_cell.angle_gamma   90.00
#
_symmetry.space_group_name_H-M   'P 1'
#
loop_
_entity.id
_entity.type
_entity.pdbx_description
1 polymer ?
#
loop_
_entity_poly.entity_id
_entity_poly.type
_entity_poly.pdbx_seq_one_letter_code
_entity_poly.pdbx_strand_id
1 'polypeptide(L)'
;MIHGSLIGLPALVVWGSLLFLFSPATAKEFTTYHENVLGTSLELRTNTDTAEGAIWAEKRILGEIDRLSAIFSGYDANSEFNRWQATPNVAMKVSPELFAVLQACDEWATRTEGAFDPRVEALTRLWSRCAKQNRIPTADELSATKLLMSRPAWRLDVRTRTAERLSDCPLSLNAIAKGYIVESACNIALDQGRGIRGILLNIGGDLRVCGELAQSIVIVDPTSDSENAEPLSQVKVQARAVATSGNSQRGYRIGDRWYSHIFDPRTGLPVENITSATVIASRADTADALATIFNVLPVAESLRLAKSLSDVDCLLVERDGRTFRSNSWPDSVRPAAPHSALADAKPVTASAAGVPTKQDGEKKADSVRQWNEEFELLVAFEIQRPEGASGRYRRPYVAVWVEDKEGASVRTLILWAQKNARSQWVPDLRRWYRGDQARRLVDEFDLRKTLSRATRPPGKYDAIWDGKDDHGRQLPAGEYTVNLEAAREHGTYQSIRKRVTFADQPFVEDLNGNVEIKSATLTYRRKGQVR
;
A
#
# COMPACT_ATOMS: atom_id res chain seq x y z
N MET A 1 52.17 -67.88 -52.27
CA MET A 1 53.00 -68.53 -51.24
C MET A 1 53.07 -67.60 -50.05
N ILE A 2 52.61 -68.08 -48.87
CA ILE A 2 52.86 -67.59 -47.49
C ILE A 2 52.36 -66.16 -47.19
N HIS A 3 51.14 -65.97 -46.68
CA HIS A 3 50.70 -65.97 -45.25
C HIS A 3 51.27 -64.83 -44.38
N GLY A 4 50.38 -64.03 -43.79
CA GLY A 4 50.73 -63.05 -42.76
C GLY A 4 49.58 -62.14 -42.35
N SER A 5 48.51 -62.72 -41.79
CA SER A 5 47.41 -61.99 -41.15
C SER A 5 47.89 -61.29 -39.87
N LEU A 6 47.58 -60.00 -39.71
CA LEU A 6 47.69 -59.29 -38.43
C LEU A 6 46.35 -58.62 -38.11
N ILE A 7 45.91 -58.96 -36.90
CA ILE A 7 44.59 -58.78 -36.29
C ILE A 7 44.36 -57.30 -35.99
N GLY A 8 43.28 -56.72 -36.52
CA GLY A 8 42.79 -55.39 -36.13
C GLY A 8 41.90 -55.49 -34.88
N LEU A 9 42.30 -54.81 -33.82
CA LEU A 9 41.47 -54.55 -32.63
C LEU A 9 40.29 -53.64 -33.00
N PRO A 10 39.05 -53.89 -32.53
CA PRO A 10 37.95 -52.96 -32.71
C PRO A 10 38.08 -51.81 -31.72
N ALA A 11 38.15 -50.58 -32.23
CA ALA A 11 38.02 -49.38 -31.42
C ALA A 11 36.58 -49.27 -30.89
N LEU A 12 36.40 -49.53 -29.60
CA LEU A 12 35.17 -49.24 -28.85
C LEU A 12 35.02 -47.72 -28.75
N VAL A 13 34.24 -47.13 -29.65
CA VAL A 13 33.79 -45.74 -29.53
C VAL A 13 32.68 -45.71 -28.49
N VAL A 14 33.02 -45.34 -27.26
CA VAL A 14 32.06 -45.02 -26.20
C VAL A 14 31.38 -43.70 -26.59
N TRP A 15 30.15 -43.77 -27.10
CA TRP A 15 29.26 -42.61 -27.15
C TRP A 15 28.88 -42.24 -25.72
N GLY A 16 29.68 -41.37 -25.10
CA GLY A 16 29.32 -40.72 -23.85
C GLY A 16 28.14 -39.79 -24.10
N SER A 17 26.93 -40.27 -23.84
CA SER A 17 25.75 -39.41 -23.74
C SER A 17 25.96 -38.43 -22.59
N LEU A 18 26.43 -37.21 -22.91
CA LEU A 18 26.32 -36.06 -22.01
C LEU A 18 24.83 -35.75 -21.86
N LEU A 19 24.18 -36.42 -20.91
CA LEU A 19 22.98 -35.92 -20.27
C LEU A 19 23.40 -34.64 -19.53
N PHE A 20 23.31 -33.51 -20.23
CA PHE A 20 23.20 -32.22 -19.55
C PHE A 20 21.94 -32.30 -18.70
N LEU A 21 22.12 -32.59 -17.41
CA LEU A 21 21.16 -32.25 -16.38
C LEU A 21 20.98 -30.74 -16.43
N PHE A 22 20.07 -30.27 -17.27
CA PHE A 22 19.52 -28.93 -17.14
C PHE A 22 18.88 -28.89 -15.76
N SER A 23 19.59 -28.33 -14.78
CA SER A 23 18.91 -27.81 -13.60
C SER A 23 17.87 -26.83 -14.13
N PRO A 24 16.56 -27.04 -13.89
CA PRO A 24 15.58 -26.04 -14.28
C PRO A 24 16.02 -24.73 -13.63
N ALA A 25 16.21 -23.69 -14.43
CA ALA A 25 16.48 -22.36 -13.92
C ALA A 25 15.37 -22.06 -12.90
N THR A 26 15.76 -21.91 -11.63
CA THR A 26 14.83 -21.54 -10.58
C THR A 26 14.44 -20.10 -10.84
N ALA A 27 13.16 -19.86 -11.11
CA ALA A 27 12.66 -18.52 -11.37
C ALA A 27 13.03 -17.58 -10.20
N LYS A 28 13.50 -16.40 -10.54
CA LYS A 28 13.93 -15.35 -9.60
C LYS A 28 12.86 -14.29 -9.51
N GLU A 29 12.72 -13.71 -8.33
CA GLU A 29 11.84 -12.57 -8.12
C GLU A 29 12.58 -11.26 -8.43
N PHE A 30 11.97 -10.43 -9.26
CA PHE A 30 12.41 -9.08 -9.59
C PHE A 30 11.35 -8.10 -9.11
N THR A 31 11.75 -7.01 -8.44
CA THR A 31 10.81 -5.99 -7.96
C THR A 31 11.18 -4.61 -8.50
N THR A 32 10.18 -3.91 -9.05
CA THR A 32 10.28 -2.52 -9.51
C THR A 32 9.18 -1.66 -8.89
N TYR A 33 9.46 -0.35 -8.79
CA TYR A 33 8.56 0.64 -8.20
C TYR A 33 8.47 1.84 -9.12
N HIS A 34 7.27 2.35 -9.32
CA HIS A 34 7.01 3.56 -10.09
C HIS A 34 6.12 4.51 -9.31
N GLU A 35 6.32 5.81 -9.52
CA GLU A 35 5.52 6.86 -8.89
C GLU A 35 4.68 7.59 -9.93
N ASN A 36 3.55 8.15 -9.48
CA ASN A 36 2.60 8.91 -10.29
C ASN A 36 1.97 8.08 -11.42
N VAL A 37 1.79 6.78 -11.21
CA VAL A 37 1.04 5.90 -12.11
C VAL A 37 -0.42 5.91 -11.65
N LEU A 38 -1.34 6.32 -12.53
CA LEU A 38 -2.77 6.51 -12.21
C LEU A 38 -3.00 7.40 -10.96
N GLY A 39 -2.13 8.39 -10.74
CA GLY A 39 -2.19 9.29 -9.58
C GLY A 39 -1.70 8.68 -8.25
N THR A 40 -1.05 7.51 -8.28
CA THR A 40 -0.54 6.83 -7.08
C THR A 40 0.81 6.12 -7.35
N SER A 41 1.29 5.33 -6.39
CA SER A 41 2.48 4.47 -6.55
C SER A 41 2.10 3.11 -7.13
N LEU A 42 3.01 2.54 -7.92
CA LEU A 42 2.95 1.20 -8.46
C LEU A 42 4.11 0.37 -7.93
N GLU A 43 3.82 -0.83 -7.46
CA GLU A 43 4.78 -1.89 -7.17
C GLU A 43 4.52 -3.05 -8.14
N LEU A 44 5.58 -3.51 -8.80
CA LEU A 44 5.57 -4.68 -9.66
C LEU A 44 6.58 -5.68 -9.14
N ARG A 45 6.13 -6.92 -8.88
CA ARG A 45 7.00 -8.08 -8.69
C ARG A 45 6.79 -9.06 -9.82
N THR A 46 7.86 -9.54 -10.40
CA THR A 46 7.85 -10.52 -11.49
C THR A 46 8.68 -11.72 -11.07
N ASN A 47 8.06 -12.89 -11.02
CA ASN A 47 8.75 -14.16 -10.85
C ASN A 47 9.06 -14.74 -12.24
N THR A 48 10.33 -14.75 -12.63
CA THR A 48 10.74 -15.13 -13.98
C THR A 48 12.15 -15.74 -14.05
N ASP A 49 12.40 -16.54 -15.08
CA ASP A 49 13.66 -17.23 -15.30
C ASP A 49 14.83 -16.29 -15.66
N THR A 50 14.54 -15.10 -16.23
CA THR A 50 15.56 -14.17 -16.75
C THR A 50 15.27 -12.71 -16.40
N ALA A 51 16.33 -11.89 -16.33
CA ALA A 51 16.19 -10.45 -16.10
C ALA A 51 15.51 -9.75 -17.29
N GLU A 52 15.76 -10.25 -18.51
CA GLU A 52 15.13 -9.78 -19.75
C GLU A 52 13.61 -10.02 -19.71
N GLY A 53 13.15 -11.14 -19.15
CA GLY A 53 11.74 -11.41 -18.91
C GLY A 53 11.10 -10.37 -17.99
N ALA A 54 11.80 -10.00 -16.91
CA ALA A 54 11.32 -8.99 -15.96
C ALA A 54 11.20 -7.60 -16.61
N ILE A 55 12.21 -7.17 -17.37
CA ILE A 55 12.21 -5.89 -18.11
C ILE A 55 11.09 -5.87 -19.16
N TRP A 56 10.87 -7.00 -19.85
CA TRP A 56 9.80 -7.12 -20.82
C TRP A 56 8.42 -6.99 -20.17
N ALA A 57 8.18 -7.69 -19.05
CA ALA A 57 6.93 -7.61 -18.30
C ALA A 57 6.66 -6.19 -17.80
N GLU A 58 7.67 -5.54 -17.21
CA GLU A 58 7.59 -4.14 -16.76
C GLU A 58 7.17 -3.22 -17.90
N LYS A 59 7.86 -3.28 -19.05
CA LYS A 59 7.53 -2.46 -20.21
C LYS A 59 6.12 -2.74 -20.72
N ARG A 60 5.69 -4.01 -20.73
CA ARG A 60 4.38 -4.42 -21.24
C ARG A 60 3.25 -3.93 -20.34
N ILE A 61 3.44 -4.01 -19.02
CA ILE A 61 2.52 -3.51 -17.99
C ILE A 61 2.40 -1.99 -18.09
N LEU A 62 3.51 -1.25 -18.08
CA LEU A 62 3.47 0.21 -18.13
C LEU A 62 2.82 0.72 -19.41
N GLY A 63 3.14 0.12 -20.56
CA GLY A 63 2.54 0.49 -21.84
C GLY A 63 1.03 0.24 -21.90
N GLU A 64 0.53 -0.79 -21.22
CA GLU A 64 -0.90 -1.05 -21.14
C GLU A 64 -1.63 -0.12 -20.17
N ILE A 65 -1.00 0.21 -19.04
CA ILE A 65 -1.52 1.21 -18.12
C ILE A 65 -1.66 2.55 -18.85
N ASP A 66 -0.65 2.97 -19.63
CA ASP A 66 -0.71 4.20 -20.41
C ASP A 66 -1.82 4.14 -21.48
N ARG A 67 -1.93 3.02 -22.20
CA ARG A 67 -2.97 2.81 -23.22
C ARG A 67 -4.38 2.89 -22.61
N LEU A 68 -4.62 2.19 -21.51
CA LEU A 68 -5.92 2.19 -20.84
C LEU A 68 -6.20 3.50 -20.10
N SER A 69 -5.17 4.21 -19.62
CA SER A 69 -5.30 5.57 -19.09
C SER A 69 -5.81 6.53 -20.17
N ALA A 70 -5.32 6.41 -21.41
CA ALA A 70 -5.82 7.18 -22.55
C ALA A 70 -7.28 6.81 -22.94
N ILE A 71 -7.82 5.71 -22.43
CA ILE A 71 -9.23 5.33 -22.61
C ILE A 71 -10.06 5.85 -21.44
N PHE A 72 -9.70 5.52 -20.20
CA PHE A 72 -10.56 5.67 -19.03
C PHE A 72 -10.39 6.97 -18.24
N SER A 73 -9.30 7.73 -18.44
CA SER A 73 -8.98 8.86 -17.57
C SER A 73 -10.10 9.91 -17.58
N GLY A 74 -10.72 10.15 -16.42
CA GLY A 74 -11.66 11.26 -16.22
C GLY A 74 -10.98 12.64 -16.16
N TYR A 75 -9.65 12.69 -16.02
CA TYR A 75 -8.90 13.94 -15.90
C TYR A 75 -8.32 14.43 -17.23
N ASP A 76 -8.05 13.52 -18.16
CA ASP A 76 -7.52 13.86 -19.49
C ASP A 76 -8.67 14.15 -20.45
N ALA A 77 -8.80 15.39 -20.90
CA ALA A 77 -9.84 15.80 -21.86
C ALA A 77 -9.74 15.06 -23.21
N ASN A 78 -8.56 14.51 -23.53
CA ASN A 78 -8.33 13.73 -24.75
C ASN A 78 -8.56 12.23 -24.55
N SER A 79 -8.95 11.78 -23.36
CA SER A 79 -9.27 10.37 -23.17
C SER A 79 -10.51 9.99 -23.98
N GLU A 80 -10.60 8.72 -24.38
CA GLU A 80 -11.79 8.23 -25.08
C GLU A 80 -13.07 8.46 -24.24
N PHE A 81 -13.02 8.16 -22.94
CA PHE A 81 -14.13 8.35 -22.02
C PHE A 81 -14.60 9.80 -21.96
N ASN A 82 -13.69 10.78 -21.85
CA ASN A 82 -14.08 12.19 -21.82
C ASN A 82 -14.60 12.69 -23.16
N ARG A 83 -14.00 12.26 -24.29
CA ARG A 83 -14.53 12.58 -25.62
C ARG A 83 -15.95 12.03 -25.82
N TRP A 84 -16.17 10.78 -25.42
CA TRP A 84 -17.51 10.15 -25.47
C TRP A 84 -18.50 10.87 -24.55
N GLN A 85 -18.09 11.24 -23.34
CA GLN A 85 -18.93 12.03 -22.44
C GLN A 85 -19.31 13.39 -23.04
N ALA A 86 -18.41 14.01 -23.82
CA ALA A 86 -18.65 15.31 -24.46
C ALA A 86 -19.60 15.24 -25.69
N THR A 87 -20.03 14.05 -26.13
CA THR A 87 -20.93 13.85 -27.28
C THR A 87 -22.28 13.26 -26.87
N PRO A 88 -23.15 14.03 -26.18
CA PRO A 88 -24.47 13.54 -25.78
C PRO A 88 -25.37 13.28 -27.00
N ASN A 89 -26.25 12.28 -26.89
CA ASN A 89 -27.24 11.86 -27.90
C ASN A 89 -26.63 11.47 -29.26
N VAL A 90 -25.38 11.02 -29.27
CA VAL A 90 -24.71 10.49 -30.46
C VAL A 90 -24.28 9.06 -30.18
N ALA A 91 -24.87 8.11 -30.90
CA ALA A 91 -24.41 6.72 -30.88
C ALA A 91 -23.08 6.64 -31.64
N MET A 92 -22.01 6.23 -30.95
CA MET A 92 -20.70 6.09 -31.56
C MET A 92 -20.03 4.79 -31.16
N LYS A 93 -19.18 4.28 -32.06
CA LYS A 93 -18.37 3.11 -31.78
C LYS A 93 -17.30 3.47 -30.76
N VAL A 94 -17.22 2.69 -29.69
CA VAL A 94 -16.22 2.82 -28.63
C VAL A 94 -15.27 1.62 -28.64
N SER A 95 -14.15 1.74 -27.94
CA SER A 95 -13.21 0.65 -27.72
C SER A 95 -13.89 -0.53 -27.01
N PRO A 96 -13.41 -1.76 -27.23
CA PRO A 96 -13.88 -2.93 -26.47
C PRO A 96 -13.82 -2.72 -24.96
N GLU A 97 -12.78 -2.03 -24.48
CA GLU A 97 -12.53 -1.81 -23.07
C GLU A 97 -13.49 -0.80 -22.45
N LEU A 98 -13.75 0.33 -23.14
CA LEU A 98 -14.77 1.27 -22.68
C LEU A 98 -16.16 0.63 -22.69
N PHE A 99 -16.50 -0.12 -23.74
CA PHE A 99 -17.77 -0.84 -23.80
C PHE A 99 -17.94 -1.83 -22.63
N ALA A 100 -16.92 -2.63 -22.36
CA ALA A 100 -16.95 -3.63 -21.28
C ALA A 100 -17.11 -2.99 -19.90
N VAL A 101 -16.43 -1.87 -19.64
CA VAL A 101 -16.56 -1.15 -18.36
C VAL A 101 -17.93 -0.50 -18.20
N LEU A 102 -18.50 0.10 -19.25
CA LEU A 102 -19.87 0.64 -19.21
C LEU A 102 -20.90 -0.48 -18.96
N GLN A 103 -20.74 -1.62 -19.62
CA GLN A 103 -21.58 -2.78 -19.40
C GLN A 103 -21.48 -3.30 -17.95
N ALA A 104 -20.26 -3.44 -17.42
CA ALA A 104 -20.04 -3.85 -16.03
C ALA A 104 -20.67 -2.85 -15.04
N CYS A 105 -20.70 -1.56 -15.37
CA CYS A 105 -21.38 -0.56 -14.55
C CYS A 105 -22.90 -0.79 -14.49
N ASP A 106 -23.54 -1.10 -15.62
CA ASP A 106 -24.98 -1.43 -15.66
C ASP A 106 -25.29 -2.70 -14.85
N GLU A 107 -24.41 -3.71 -14.96
CA GLU A 107 -24.53 -4.96 -14.21
C GLU A 107 -24.42 -4.74 -12.70
N TRP A 108 -23.41 -3.98 -12.23
CA TRP A 108 -23.26 -3.67 -10.82
C TRP A 108 -24.37 -2.78 -10.29
N ALA A 109 -24.80 -1.77 -11.05
CA ALA A 109 -25.92 -0.92 -10.67
C ALA A 109 -27.21 -1.73 -10.47
N THR A 110 -27.48 -2.67 -11.39
CA THR A 110 -28.63 -3.57 -11.28
C THR A 110 -28.50 -4.52 -10.09
N ARG A 111 -27.35 -5.19 -9.96
CA ARG A 111 -27.12 -6.22 -8.93
C ARG A 111 -27.11 -5.66 -7.51
N THR A 112 -26.76 -4.40 -7.35
CA THR A 112 -26.65 -3.72 -6.05
C THR A 112 -27.81 -2.78 -5.76
N GLU A 113 -28.85 -2.80 -6.59
CA GLU A 113 -30.04 -1.95 -6.46
C GLU A 113 -29.67 -0.46 -6.34
N GLY A 114 -28.68 -0.04 -7.15
CA GLY A 114 -28.20 1.34 -7.22
C GLY A 114 -27.17 1.75 -6.16
N ALA A 115 -26.66 0.84 -5.33
CA ALA A 115 -25.54 1.16 -4.43
C ALA A 115 -24.24 1.47 -5.20
N PHE A 116 -24.07 0.89 -6.39
CA PHE A 116 -23.08 1.30 -7.38
C PHE A 116 -23.73 2.15 -8.47
N ASP A 117 -23.21 3.35 -8.72
CA ASP A 117 -23.67 4.19 -9.84
C ASP A 117 -22.55 5.14 -10.32
N PRO A 118 -22.08 5.03 -11.58
CA PRO A 118 -21.10 5.96 -12.13
C PRO A 118 -21.53 7.43 -12.17
N ARG A 119 -22.84 7.71 -12.09
CA ARG A 119 -23.39 9.08 -11.99
C ARG A 119 -23.14 9.72 -10.62
N VAL A 120 -22.54 9.00 -9.66
CA VAL A 120 -22.10 9.53 -8.36
C VAL A 120 -21.19 10.75 -8.47
N GLU A 121 -20.51 10.94 -9.62
CA GLU A 121 -19.76 12.15 -9.94
C GLU A 121 -20.59 13.44 -9.78
N ALA A 122 -21.90 13.39 -10.02
CA ALA A 122 -22.78 14.53 -9.77
C ALA A 122 -22.80 14.93 -8.30
N LEU A 123 -22.82 13.95 -7.38
CA LEU A 123 -22.72 14.17 -5.93
C LEU A 123 -21.32 14.65 -5.56
N THR A 124 -20.26 14.04 -6.11
CA THR A 124 -18.88 14.48 -5.90
C THR A 124 -18.69 15.96 -6.21
N ARG A 125 -19.22 16.43 -7.35
CA ARG A 125 -19.16 17.85 -7.74
C ARG A 125 -19.98 18.74 -6.81
N LEU A 126 -21.20 18.32 -6.44
CA LEU A 126 -22.06 19.05 -5.51
C LEU A 126 -21.38 19.22 -4.15
N TRP A 127 -20.92 18.14 -3.54
CA TRP A 127 -20.28 18.14 -2.23
C TRP A 127 -18.96 18.89 -2.25
N SER A 128 -18.13 18.73 -3.28
CA SER A 128 -16.89 19.51 -3.45
C SER A 128 -17.17 21.02 -3.50
N ARG A 129 -18.20 21.46 -4.24
CA ARG A 129 -18.62 22.87 -4.28
C ARG A 129 -19.09 23.36 -2.91
N CYS A 130 -19.93 22.60 -2.22
CA CYS A 130 -20.46 22.99 -0.91
C CYS A 130 -19.37 23.02 0.16
N ALA A 131 -18.43 22.08 0.12
CA ALA A 131 -17.29 22.02 1.03
C ALA A 131 -16.38 23.25 0.89
N LYS A 132 -16.14 23.74 -0.33
CA LYS A 132 -15.42 25.01 -0.57
C LYS A 132 -16.13 26.23 0.03
N GLN A 133 -17.44 26.13 0.26
CA GLN A 133 -18.27 27.15 0.90
C GLN A 133 -18.48 26.86 2.40
N ASN A 134 -17.79 25.87 2.95
CA ASN A 134 -17.89 25.41 4.34
C ASN A 134 -19.33 25.12 4.78
N ARG A 135 -20.14 24.52 3.90
CA ARG A 135 -21.51 24.07 4.19
C ARG A 135 -21.78 22.71 3.58
N ILE A 136 -22.80 22.03 4.08
CA ILE A 136 -23.36 20.85 3.42
C ILE A 136 -24.34 21.26 2.30
N PRO A 137 -24.61 20.38 1.33
CA PRO A 137 -25.67 20.60 0.36
C PRO A 137 -27.04 20.76 1.02
N THR A 138 -27.88 21.63 0.47
CA THR A 138 -29.27 21.78 0.88
C THR A 138 -30.14 20.61 0.39
N ALA A 139 -31.32 20.43 0.98
CA ALA A 139 -32.26 19.40 0.55
C ALA A 139 -32.68 19.57 -0.93
N ASP A 140 -32.84 20.82 -1.40
CA ASP A 140 -33.18 21.12 -2.78
C ASP A 140 -32.03 20.79 -3.74
N GLU A 141 -30.79 21.14 -3.38
CA GLU A 141 -29.60 20.77 -4.16
C GLU A 141 -29.46 19.25 -4.28
N LEU A 142 -29.64 18.51 -3.18
CA LEU A 142 -29.60 17.04 -3.18
C LEU A 142 -30.72 16.45 -4.03
N SER A 143 -31.93 17.00 -3.93
CA SER A 143 -33.08 16.51 -4.70
C SER A 143 -32.90 16.76 -6.19
N ALA A 144 -32.40 17.93 -6.58
CA ALA A 144 -32.06 18.25 -7.96
C ALA A 144 -30.96 17.34 -8.51
N THR A 145 -29.91 17.06 -7.73
CA THR A 145 -28.85 16.14 -8.14
C THR A 145 -29.34 14.70 -8.27
N LYS A 146 -30.18 14.22 -7.34
CA LYS A 146 -30.79 12.88 -7.45
C LYS A 146 -31.69 12.75 -8.68
N LEU A 147 -32.46 13.78 -8.99
CA LEU A 147 -33.28 13.81 -10.20
C LEU A 147 -32.43 13.81 -11.49
N LEU A 148 -31.26 14.44 -11.47
CA LEU A 148 -30.31 14.37 -12.58
C LEU A 148 -29.76 12.95 -12.74
N MET A 149 -29.38 12.31 -11.63
CA MET A 149 -28.83 10.95 -11.62
C MET A 149 -29.86 9.88 -11.98
N SER A 150 -31.16 10.09 -11.71
CA SER A 150 -32.20 9.11 -12.05
C SER A 150 -32.46 8.98 -13.55
N ARG A 151 -31.92 9.90 -14.38
CA ARG A 151 -32.03 9.83 -15.84
C ARG A 151 -31.14 8.68 -16.37
N PRO A 152 -31.55 7.95 -17.42
CA PRO A 152 -30.69 6.97 -18.08
C PRO A 152 -29.33 7.58 -18.44
N ALA A 153 -28.24 6.87 -18.11
CA ALA A 153 -26.89 7.37 -18.34
C ALA A 153 -26.47 7.19 -19.80
N TRP A 154 -26.67 5.99 -20.34
CA TRP A 154 -26.30 5.62 -21.69
C TRP A 154 -27.18 4.47 -22.23
N ARG A 155 -27.02 4.16 -23.52
CA ARG A 155 -27.53 2.97 -24.19
C ARG A 155 -26.38 2.26 -24.88
N LEU A 156 -26.27 0.95 -24.69
CA LEU A 156 -25.25 0.11 -25.33
C LEU A 156 -25.90 -0.79 -26.40
N ASP A 157 -25.30 -0.87 -27.58
CA ASP A 157 -25.61 -1.88 -28.60
C ASP A 157 -24.43 -2.84 -28.73
N VAL A 158 -24.62 -4.05 -28.21
CA VAL A 158 -23.62 -5.13 -28.22
C VAL A 158 -23.25 -5.56 -29.64
N ARG A 159 -24.23 -5.56 -30.56
CA ARG A 159 -24.04 -6.06 -31.93
C ARG A 159 -23.14 -5.14 -32.75
N THR A 160 -23.25 -3.83 -32.53
CA THR A 160 -22.44 -2.83 -33.22
C THR A 160 -21.28 -2.28 -32.38
N ARG A 161 -21.22 -2.60 -31.08
CA ARG A 161 -20.33 -2.01 -30.06
C ARG A 161 -20.38 -0.49 -30.06
N THR A 162 -21.60 0.02 -30.11
CA THR A 162 -21.84 1.46 -30.02
C THR A 162 -22.40 1.81 -28.63
N ALA A 163 -22.01 2.98 -28.14
CA ALA A 163 -22.49 3.56 -26.90
C ALA A 163 -23.04 4.96 -27.19
N GLU A 164 -24.26 5.21 -26.73
CA GLU A 164 -24.94 6.49 -26.85
C GLU A 164 -25.13 7.07 -25.45
N ARG A 165 -24.59 8.27 -25.18
CA ARG A 165 -24.82 8.96 -23.91
C ARG A 165 -26.20 9.63 -23.92
N LEU A 166 -27.04 9.36 -22.91
CA LEU A 166 -28.45 9.76 -22.89
C LEU A 166 -28.77 10.93 -21.95
N SER A 167 -27.83 11.33 -21.09
CA SER A 167 -28.01 12.46 -20.20
C SER A 167 -26.73 13.28 -20.02
N ASP A 168 -26.91 14.51 -19.58
CA ASP A 168 -25.84 15.45 -19.23
C ASP A 168 -25.25 15.20 -17.84
N CYS A 169 -25.80 14.24 -17.08
CA CYS A 169 -25.27 13.84 -15.79
C CYS A 169 -23.78 13.45 -15.91
N PRO A 170 -22.89 14.05 -15.11
CA PRO A 170 -21.47 13.72 -15.18
C PRO A 170 -21.24 12.29 -14.66
N LEU A 171 -20.25 11.60 -15.23
CA LEU A 171 -19.94 10.21 -14.94
C LEU A 171 -18.51 10.07 -14.42
N SER A 172 -18.28 9.06 -13.58
CA SER A 172 -16.96 8.64 -13.13
C SER A 172 -16.85 7.13 -13.15
N LEU A 173 -15.75 6.61 -13.72
CA LEU A 173 -15.43 5.18 -13.74
C LEU A 173 -14.41 4.80 -12.66
N ASN A 174 -14.09 5.71 -11.74
CA ASN A 174 -12.98 5.52 -10.79
C ASN A 174 -13.16 4.31 -9.86
N ALA A 175 -14.40 3.87 -9.62
CA ALA A 175 -14.72 2.74 -8.75
C ALA A 175 -14.56 1.35 -9.43
N ILE A 176 -14.15 1.30 -10.70
CA ILE A 176 -13.95 0.03 -11.44
C ILE A 176 -12.77 0.08 -12.42
N ALA A 177 -12.49 1.24 -13.01
CA ALA A 177 -11.50 1.38 -14.07
C ALA A 177 -10.08 1.02 -13.62
N LYS A 178 -9.70 1.33 -12.37
CA LYS A 178 -8.37 1.01 -11.84
C LYS A 178 -8.21 -0.50 -11.69
N GLY A 179 -9.18 -1.20 -11.11
CA GLY A 179 -9.21 -2.66 -11.07
C GLY A 179 -9.15 -3.29 -12.47
N TYR A 180 -9.87 -2.73 -13.45
CA TYR A 180 -9.79 -3.19 -14.84
C TYR A 180 -8.39 -3.02 -15.45
N ILE A 181 -7.75 -1.86 -15.21
CA ILE A 181 -6.38 -1.60 -15.69
C ILE A 181 -5.39 -2.58 -15.07
N VAL A 182 -5.46 -2.79 -13.76
CA VAL A 182 -4.59 -3.74 -13.04
C VAL A 182 -4.78 -5.15 -13.58
N GLU A 183 -6.03 -5.58 -13.78
CA GLU A 183 -6.37 -6.90 -14.34
C GLU A 183 -5.79 -7.07 -15.75
N SER A 184 -6.05 -6.10 -16.65
CA SER A 184 -5.57 -6.15 -18.04
C SER A 184 -4.04 -6.19 -18.09
N ALA A 185 -3.37 -5.28 -17.34
CA ALA A 185 -1.92 -5.15 -17.34
C ALA A 185 -1.22 -6.44 -16.87
N CYS A 186 -1.74 -7.12 -15.83
CA CYS A 186 -1.21 -8.40 -15.42
C CYS A 186 -1.41 -9.49 -16.49
N ASN A 187 -2.62 -9.57 -17.07
CA ASN A 187 -2.97 -10.64 -18.01
C ASN A 187 -2.13 -10.60 -19.29
N ILE A 188 -1.83 -9.41 -19.81
CA ILE A 188 -1.01 -9.28 -21.03
C ILE A 188 0.48 -9.57 -20.82
N ALA A 189 0.95 -9.56 -19.57
CA ALA A 189 2.36 -9.67 -19.22
C ALA A 189 2.70 -11.06 -18.66
N LEU A 190 1.71 -11.85 -18.26
CA LEU A 190 1.89 -13.23 -17.84
C LEU A 190 2.12 -14.13 -19.07
N ASP A 191 3.38 -14.23 -19.50
CA ASP A 191 3.80 -15.05 -20.65
C ASP A 191 4.81 -16.13 -20.22
N GLN A 192 4.32 -17.35 -20.01
CA GLN A 192 5.15 -18.51 -19.67
C GLN A 192 6.17 -18.85 -20.76
N GLY A 193 5.89 -18.54 -22.03
CA GLY A 193 6.83 -18.75 -23.13
C GLY A 193 8.06 -17.84 -23.06
N ARG A 194 7.97 -16.75 -22.29
CA ARG A 194 9.10 -15.86 -21.93
C ARG A 194 9.71 -16.18 -20.57
N GLY A 195 9.31 -17.29 -19.95
CA GLY A 195 9.75 -17.70 -18.62
C GLY A 195 9.15 -16.83 -17.51
N ILE A 196 8.03 -16.15 -17.73
CA ILE A 196 7.34 -15.36 -16.70
C ILE A 196 6.33 -16.27 -16.01
N ARG A 197 6.62 -16.66 -14.78
CA ARG A 197 5.82 -17.64 -14.02
C ARG A 197 4.77 -17.00 -13.13
N GLY A 198 5.00 -15.75 -12.72
CA GLY A 198 4.03 -15.03 -11.91
C GLY A 198 4.31 -13.53 -11.84
N ILE A 199 3.26 -12.78 -11.54
CA ILE A 199 3.29 -11.32 -11.47
C ILE A 199 2.48 -10.88 -10.25
N LEU A 200 3.00 -9.96 -9.46
CA LEU A 200 2.22 -9.14 -8.54
C LEU A 200 2.27 -7.70 -9.03
N LEU A 201 1.10 -7.12 -9.28
CA LEU A 201 0.96 -5.70 -9.54
C LEU A 201 0.13 -5.08 -8.42
N ASN A 202 0.63 -4.02 -7.79
CA ASN A 202 -0.07 -3.25 -6.77
C ASN A 202 -0.06 -1.78 -7.16
N ILE A 203 -1.23 -1.19 -7.37
CA ILE A 203 -1.39 0.23 -7.69
C ILE A 203 -2.23 0.89 -6.60
N GLY A 204 -1.56 1.59 -5.69
CA GLY A 204 -2.22 2.34 -4.62
C GLY A 204 -3.08 1.51 -3.66
N GLY A 205 -2.74 0.23 -3.45
CA GLY A 205 -3.45 -0.68 -2.55
C GLY A 205 -4.32 -1.72 -3.27
N ASP A 206 -4.62 -1.50 -4.55
CA ASP A 206 -5.33 -2.49 -5.36
C ASP A 206 -4.31 -3.38 -6.04
N LEU A 207 -4.39 -4.67 -5.76
CA LEU A 207 -3.38 -5.64 -6.15
C LEU A 207 -3.95 -6.82 -6.90
N ARG A 208 -3.14 -7.35 -7.81
CA ARG A 208 -3.40 -8.56 -8.57
C ARG A 208 -2.18 -9.46 -8.53
N VAL A 209 -2.38 -10.71 -8.11
CA VAL A 209 -1.35 -11.75 -8.07
C VAL A 209 -1.69 -12.83 -9.09
N CYS A 210 -0.88 -12.97 -10.13
CA CYS A 210 -1.07 -13.87 -11.26
C CYS A 210 -0.03 -14.99 -11.30
N GLY A 211 -0.39 -16.09 -11.99
CA GLY A 211 0.47 -17.24 -12.22
C GLY A 211 0.76 -18.04 -10.95
N GLU A 212 1.97 -18.56 -10.85
CA GLU A 212 2.44 -19.43 -9.76
C GLU A 212 2.86 -18.65 -8.51
N LEU A 213 2.72 -17.32 -8.51
CA LEU A 213 3.09 -16.48 -7.38
C LEU A 213 2.03 -16.55 -6.28
N ALA A 214 2.48 -16.78 -5.04
CA ALA A 214 1.68 -16.65 -3.85
C ALA A 214 2.26 -15.55 -2.96
N GLN A 215 1.43 -14.63 -2.49
CA GLN A 215 1.84 -13.49 -1.68
C GLN A 215 1.06 -13.44 -0.37
N SER A 216 1.75 -13.13 0.73
CA SER A 216 1.09 -12.72 1.97
C SER A 216 0.85 -11.21 1.94
N ILE A 217 -0.41 -10.80 2.07
CA ILE A 217 -0.87 -9.42 2.05
C ILE A 217 -1.29 -9.02 3.46
N VAL A 218 -0.79 -7.87 3.90
CA VAL A 218 -1.12 -7.28 5.20
C VAL A 218 -2.29 -6.32 5.01
N ILE A 219 -3.34 -6.50 5.81
CA ILE A 219 -4.48 -5.57 5.87
C ILE A 219 -4.24 -4.62 7.05
N VAL A 220 -4.13 -3.34 6.74
CA VAL A 220 -3.90 -2.27 7.73
C VAL A 220 -5.17 -2.02 8.52
N ASP A 221 -5.02 -1.76 9.83
CA ASP A 221 -6.13 -1.29 10.66
C ASP A 221 -6.51 0.15 10.26
N PRO A 222 -7.72 0.39 9.71
CA PRO A 222 -8.15 1.72 9.29
C PRO A 222 -8.50 2.64 10.48
N THR A 223 -8.59 2.10 11.70
CA THR A 223 -8.89 2.87 12.92
C THR A 223 -7.63 3.40 13.61
N SER A 224 -6.46 2.94 13.18
CA SER A 224 -5.19 3.48 13.65
C SER A 224 -4.68 4.55 12.68
N ASP A 225 -4.46 5.75 13.21
CA ASP A 225 -3.81 6.85 12.47
C ASP A 225 -2.30 6.60 12.27
N SER A 226 -1.72 5.73 13.10
CA SER A 226 -0.28 5.46 13.10
C SER A 226 0.17 4.62 11.92
N GLU A 227 1.20 5.09 11.21
CA GLU A 227 1.81 4.32 10.13
C GLU A 227 2.32 2.96 10.61
N ASN A 228 2.82 2.83 11.84
CA ASN A 228 3.38 1.58 12.35
C ASN A 228 2.39 0.72 13.19
N ALA A 229 1.09 0.93 13.01
CA ALA A 229 0.08 0.12 13.67
C ALA A 229 0.25 -1.38 13.40
N GLU A 230 -0.15 -2.21 14.37
CA GLU A 230 -0.27 -3.65 14.16
C GLU A 230 -1.28 -3.92 13.03
N PRO A 231 -0.99 -4.88 12.14
CA PRO A 231 -1.95 -5.31 11.13
C PRO A 231 -3.28 -5.77 11.72
N LEU A 232 -4.37 -5.43 11.04
CA LEU A 232 -5.69 -5.96 11.37
C LEU A 232 -5.82 -7.45 10.99
N SER A 233 -5.27 -7.82 9.84
CA SER A 233 -5.24 -9.20 9.35
C SER A 233 -4.07 -9.40 8.38
N GLN A 234 -3.70 -10.66 8.15
CA GLN A 234 -2.80 -11.07 7.09
C GLN A 234 -3.41 -12.24 6.32
N VAL A 235 -3.46 -12.11 4.99
CA VAL A 235 -4.06 -13.09 4.09
C VAL A 235 -3.05 -13.58 3.07
N LYS A 236 -3.04 -14.89 2.78
CA LYS A 236 -2.23 -15.45 1.71
C LYS A 236 -3.08 -15.58 0.45
N VAL A 237 -2.64 -14.95 -0.64
CA VAL A 237 -3.35 -14.94 -1.92
C VAL A 237 -2.48 -15.52 -3.04
N GLN A 238 -3.09 -16.27 -3.95
CA GLN A 238 -2.47 -16.82 -5.15
C GLN A 238 -3.51 -16.81 -6.26
N ALA A 239 -3.14 -16.33 -7.46
CA ALA A 239 -4.07 -16.21 -8.59
C ALA A 239 -5.37 -15.42 -8.27
N ARG A 240 -5.29 -14.42 -7.38
CA ARG A 240 -6.41 -13.58 -6.92
C ARG A 240 -6.05 -12.10 -6.97
N ALA A 241 -7.04 -11.25 -6.76
CA ALA A 241 -6.91 -9.81 -6.55
C ALA A 241 -7.36 -9.42 -5.15
N VAL A 242 -6.82 -8.33 -4.62
CA VAL A 242 -7.28 -7.70 -3.39
C VAL A 242 -7.43 -6.20 -3.62
N ALA A 243 -8.54 -5.61 -3.20
CA ALA A 243 -8.74 -4.16 -3.24
C ALA A 243 -9.27 -3.69 -1.89
N THR A 244 -8.92 -2.47 -1.50
CA THR A 244 -9.42 -1.87 -0.26
C THR A 244 -9.94 -0.47 -0.54
N SER A 245 -11.19 -0.23 -0.18
CA SER A 245 -11.80 1.10 -0.19
C SER A 245 -12.05 1.54 1.24
N GLY A 246 -11.77 2.80 1.55
CA GLY A 246 -12.01 3.35 2.88
C GLY A 246 -12.34 4.84 2.84
N ASN A 247 -12.96 5.32 3.92
CA ASN A 247 -13.49 6.68 4.01
C ASN A 247 -12.64 7.66 4.84
N SER A 248 -11.53 7.20 5.43
CA SER A 248 -10.69 7.99 6.34
C SER A 248 -9.67 8.89 5.63
N GLN A 249 -9.14 8.47 4.47
CA GLN A 249 -8.00 9.15 3.84
C GLN A 249 -8.39 10.25 2.83
N ARG A 250 -9.61 10.22 2.28
CA ARG A 250 -10.10 11.17 1.28
C ARG A 250 -11.53 11.58 1.62
N GLY A 251 -11.80 12.88 1.58
CA GLY A 251 -13.08 13.42 2.03
C GLY A 251 -13.09 14.95 2.10
N TYR A 252 -14.10 15.47 2.78
CA TYR A 252 -14.35 16.90 2.93
C TYR A 252 -14.42 17.25 4.42
N ARG A 253 -13.63 18.24 4.85
CA ARG A 253 -13.80 18.88 6.16
C ARG A 253 -14.78 20.04 6.00
N ILE A 254 -15.92 19.97 6.68
CA ILE A 254 -16.95 21.02 6.67
C ILE A 254 -17.29 21.35 8.13
N GLY A 255 -16.94 22.55 8.57
CA GLY A 255 -16.82 22.87 9.99
C GLY A 255 -15.85 21.89 10.66
N ASP A 256 -16.24 21.37 11.81
CA ASP A 256 -15.42 20.42 12.57
C ASP A 256 -15.63 18.96 12.13
N ARG A 257 -16.59 18.70 11.23
CA ARG A 257 -16.96 17.34 10.81
C ARG A 257 -16.25 16.91 9.52
N TRP A 258 -15.78 15.67 9.52
CA TRP A 258 -15.26 14.98 8.34
C TRP A 258 -16.37 14.22 7.61
N TYR A 259 -16.40 14.33 6.29
CA TYR A 259 -17.32 13.64 5.40
C TYR A 259 -16.54 12.82 4.37
N SER A 260 -16.95 11.56 4.16
CA SER A 260 -16.37 10.67 3.16
C SER A 260 -16.45 11.22 1.73
N HIS A 261 -15.52 10.80 0.88
CA HIS A 261 -15.62 10.98 -0.58
C HIS A 261 -16.46 9.89 -1.27
N ILE A 262 -16.81 8.82 -0.55
CA ILE A 262 -17.70 7.75 -1.02
C ILE A 262 -19.12 8.14 -0.62
N PHE A 263 -20.04 8.12 -1.59
CA PHE A 263 -21.44 8.48 -1.40
C PHE A 263 -22.34 7.28 -1.64
N ASP A 264 -23.46 7.21 -0.94
CA ASP A 264 -24.56 6.34 -1.32
C ASP A 264 -25.40 7.06 -2.41
N PRO A 265 -25.42 6.57 -3.66
CA PRO A 265 -26.16 7.20 -4.75
C PRO A 265 -27.67 7.30 -4.48
N ARG A 266 -28.21 6.40 -3.65
CA ARG A 266 -29.64 6.31 -3.33
C ARG A 266 -30.07 7.44 -2.38
N THR A 267 -29.20 7.80 -1.44
CA THR A 267 -29.49 8.84 -0.44
C THR A 267 -28.94 10.21 -0.85
N GLY A 268 -27.82 10.22 -1.56
CA GLY A 268 -27.04 11.43 -1.89
C GLY A 268 -26.05 11.85 -0.79
N LEU A 269 -25.92 11.04 0.27
CA LEU A 269 -25.11 11.35 1.45
C LEU A 269 -23.79 10.56 1.47
N PRO A 270 -22.72 11.14 2.05
CA PRO A 270 -21.49 10.41 2.35
C PRO A 270 -21.75 9.19 3.22
N VAL A 271 -21.05 8.09 2.95
CA VAL A 271 -21.14 6.88 3.77
C VAL A 271 -20.41 7.06 5.11
N GLU A 272 -21.00 6.57 6.20
CA GLU A 272 -20.45 6.75 7.57
C GLU A 272 -20.25 5.44 8.34
N ASN A 273 -20.87 4.33 7.92
CA ASN A 273 -20.91 3.09 8.71
C ASN A 273 -19.61 2.29 8.60
N ILE A 274 -19.34 1.76 7.41
CA ILE A 274 -18.14 0.99 7.10
C ILE A 274 -17.04 1.99 6.72
N THR A 275 -15.92 1.95 7.46
CA THR A 275 -14.77 2.83 7.26
C THR A 275 -13.71 2.22 6.38
N SER A 276 -13.68 0.89 6.28
CA SER A 276 -12.85 0.14 5.35
C SER A 276 -13.55 -1.13 4.91
N ALA A 277 -13.47 -1.44 3.62
CA ALA A 277 -13.84 -2.72 3.06
C ALA A 277 -12.69 -3.24 2.22
N THR A 278 -12.10 -4.35 2.65
CA THR A 278 -11.14 -5.12 1.88
C THR A 278 -11.85 -6.29 1.22
N VAL A 279 -11.65 -6.46 -0.09
CA VAL A 279 -12.25 -7.53 -0.89
C VAL A 279 -11.17 -8.34 -1.57
N ILE A 280 -11.28 -9.66 -1.48
CA ILE A 280 -10.50 -10.61 -2.28
C ILE A 280 -11.44 -11.18 -3.35
N ALA A 281 -11.03 -11.14 -4.62
CA ALA A 281 -11.79 -11.71 -5.74
C ALA A 281 -10.87 -12.40 -6.74
N SER A 282 -11.39 -13.15 -7.72
CA SER A 282 -10.54 -13.71 -8.79
C SER A 282 -9.99 -12.65 -9.73
N ARG A 283 -10.71 -11.53 -9.90
CA ARG A 283 -10.35 -10.43 -10.80
C ARG A 283 -10.25 -9.10 -10.06
N ALA A 284 -9.34 -8.24 -10.48
CA ALA A 284 -9.11 -6.95 -9.82
C ALA A 284 -10.24 -5.93 -10.05
N ASP A 285 -10.89 -5.94 -11.21
CA ASP A 285 -12.08 -5.10 -11.47
C ASP A 285 -13.24 -5.41 -10.51
N THR A 286 -13.47 -6.70 -10.25
CA THR A 286 -14.50 -7.18 -9.31
C THR A 286 -14.17 -6.79 -7.88
N ALA A 287 -12.90 -6.95 -7.46
CA ALA A 287 -12.46 -6.56 -6.12
C ALA A 287 -12.61 -5.03 -5.90
N ASP A 288 -12.17 -4.21 -6.85
CA ASP A 288 -12.22 -2.73 -6.77
C ASP A 288 -13.67 -2.22 -6.67
N ALA A 289 -14.56 -2.72 -7.54
CA ALA A 289 -15.97 -2.39 -7.52
C ALA A 289 -16.64 -2.80 -6.20
N LEU A 290 -16.43 -4.04 -5.76
CA LEU A 290 -17.03 -4.55 -4.53
C LEU A 290 -16.51 -3.84 -3.27
N ALA A 291 -15.24 -3.45 -3.24
CA ALA A 291 -14.70 -2.69 -2.12
C ALA A 291 -15.45 -1.34 -1.97
N THR A 292 -15.75 -0.65 -3.08
CA THR A 292 -16.58 0.56 -3.06
C THR A 292 -18.03 0.24 -2.67
N ILE A 293 -18.64 -0.78 -3.28
CA ILE A 293 -20.02 -1.22 -3.00
C ILE A 293 -20.21 -1.55 -1.52
N PHE A 294 -19.27 -2.27 -0.91
CA PHE A 294 -19.37 -2.67 0.48
C PHE A 294 -19.14 -1.52 1.47
N ASN A 295 -18.54 -0.40 1.04
CA ASN A 295 -18.57 0.83 1.85
C ASN A 295 -19.96 1.50 1.82
N VAL A 296 -20.76 1.27 0.78
CA VAL A 296 -22.11 1.84 0.60
C VAL A 296 -23.18 0.97 1.23
N LEU A 297 -23.12 -0.34 1.03
CA LEU A 297 -24.11 -1.28 1.55
C LEU A 297 -23.98 -1.46 3.07
N PRO A 298 -25.09 -1.69 3.79
CA PRO A 298 -25.04 -2.18 5.16
C PRO A 298 -24.28 -3.49 5.27
N VAL A 299 -23.61 -3.74 6.41
CA VAL A 299 -22.81 -4.96 6.66
C VAL A 299 -23.56 -6.24 6.26
N ALA A 300 -24.83 -6.39 6.66
CA ALA A 300 -25.61 -7.58 6.36
C ALA A 300 -25.86 -7.76 4.85
N GLU A 301 -26.04 -6.68 4.09
CA GLU A 301 -26.19 -6.70 2.64
C GLU A 301 -24.87 -7.02 1.94
N SER A 302 -23.77 -6.41 2.40
CA SER A 302 -22.41 -6.69 1.92
C SER A 302 -22.05 -8.17 2.06
N LEU A 303 -22.28 -8.76 3.23
CA LEU A 303 -22.01 -10.18 3.49
C LEU A 303 -22.92 -11.11 2.65
N ARG A 304 -24.19 -10.74 2.43
CA ARG A 304 -25.10 -11.49 1.54
C ARG A 304 -24.63 -11.44 0.08
N LEU A 305 -24.24 -10.27 -0.40
CA LEU A 305 -23.74 -10.11 -1.76
C LEU A 305 -22.44 -10.88 -1.97
N ALA A 306 -21.48 -10.78 -1.03
CA ALA A 306 -20.26 -11.59 -1.04
C ALA A 306 -20.56 -13.09 -1.10
N LYS A 307 -21.49 -13.58 -0.27
CA LYS A 307 -21.91 -15.00 -0.29
C LYS A 307 -22.56 -15.43 -1.60
N SER A 308 -23.20 -14.51 -2.34
CA SER A 308 -23.79 -14.82 -3.66
C SER A 308 -22.75 -14.97 -4.78
N LEU A 309 -21.49 -14.64 -4.50
CA LEU A 309 -20.36 -14.70 -5.41
C LEU A 309 -19.43 -15.82 -4.95
N SER A 310 -19.26 -16.84 -5.78
CA SER A 310 -18.49 -18.05 -5.44
C SER A 310 -17.01 -17.80 -5.16
N ASP A 311 -16.48 -16.64 -5.56
CA ASP A 311 -15.06 -16.34 -5.59
C ASP A 311 -14.71 -15.03 -4.87
N VAL A 312 -15.59 -14.55 -3.98
CA VAL A 312 -15.42 -13.29 -3.25
C VAL A 312 -15.34 -13.52 -1.75
N ASP A 313 -14.32 -12.93 -1.15
CA ASP A 313 -14.17 -12.78 0.29
C ASP A 313 -14.09 -11.32 0.69
N CYS A 314 -14.54 -10.98 1.90
CA CYS A 314 -14.44 -9.61 2.40
C CYS A 314 -14.13 -9.53 3.89
N LEU A 315 -13.46 -8.45 4.26
CA LEU A 315 -13.26 -7.97 5.63
C LEU A 315 -13.72 -6.52 5.67
N LEU A 316 -14.72 -6.26 6.50
CA LEU A 316 -15.36 -4.96 6.70
C LEU A 316 -15.00 -4.47 8.10
N VAL A 317 -14.71 -3.18 8.21
CA VAL A 317 -14.40 -2.51 9.47
C VAL A 317 -15.35 -1.32 9.63
N GLU A 318 -16.02 -1.23 10.76
CA GLU A 318 -16.83 -0.08 11.12
C GLU A 318 -16.02 0.96 11.92
N ARG A 319 -16.57 2.16 12.07
CA ARG A 319 -15.90 3.28 12.75
C ARG A 319 -15.47 3.00 14.19
N ASP A 320 -16.17 2.11 14.89
CA ASP A 320 -15.84 1.71 16.26
C ASP A 320 -14.83 0.55 16.34
N GLY A 321 -14.26 0.13 15.20
CA GLY A 321 -13.28 -0.95 15.10
C GLY A 321 -13.89 -2.34 15.05
N ARG A 322 -15.23 -2.49 15.08
CA ARG A 322 -15.86 -3.79 14.88
C ARG A 322 -15.56 -4.32 13.48
N THR A 323 -15.20 -5.60 13.42
CA THR A 323 -14.86 -6.28 12.16
C THR A 323 -15.90 -7.33 11.80
N PHE A 324 -16.21 -7.43 10.51
CA PHE A 324 -17.12 -8.41 9.94
C PHE A 324 -16.46 -9.04 8.72
N ARG A 325 -16.55 -10.37 8.59
CA ARG A 325 -15.87 -11.09 7.51
C ARG A 325 -16.79 -12.08 6.81
N SER A 326 -16.54 -12.35 5.53
CA SER A 326 -17.16 -13.50 4.86
C SER A 326 -16.73 -14.80 5.52
N ASN A 327 -17.57 -15.84 5.45
CA ASN A 327 -17.27 -17.13 6.08
C ASN A 327 -16.00 -17.79 5.52
N SER A 328 -15.65 -17.50 4.26
CA SER A 328 -14.49 -18.06 3.56
C SER A 328 -13.23 -17.18 3.66
N TRP A 329 -13.27 -16.07 4.43
CA TRP A 329 -12.12 -15.18 4.59
C TRP A 329 -10.87 -15.94 5.09
N PRO A 330 -9.75 -15.91 4.34
CA PRO A 330 -8.59 -16.76 4.60
C PRO A 330 -7.65 -16.12 5.65
N ASP A 331 -8.09 -16.06 6.90
CA ASP A 331 -7.24 -15.52 7.96
C ASP A 331 -6.03 -16.41 8.21
N SER A 332 -4.85 -15.82 8.08
CA SER A 332 -3.66 -16.25 8.79
C SER A 332 -3.29 -15.13 9.74
N VAL A 333 -3.89 -15.11 10.93
CA VAL A 333 -3.30 -14.32 12.03
C VAL A 333 -1.93 -14.93 12.28
N ARG A 334 -0.87 -14.25 11.83
CA ARG A 334 0.42 -14.47 12.46
C ARG A 334 0.23 -13.97 13.89
N PRO A 335 0.56 -14.75 14.93
CA PRO A 335 0.89 -14.13 16.20
C PRO A 335 1.92 -13.04 15.90
N ALA A 336 1.86 -11.92 16.63
CA ALA A 336 3.03 -11.04 16.76
C ALA A 336 4.28 -11.92 16.80
N ALA A 337 5.31 -11.57 16.00
CA ALA A 337 6.53 -12.36 15.87
C ALA A 337 6.92 -12.97 17.23
N PRO A 338 7.24 -14.28 17.30
CA PRO A 338 7.21 -15.03 18.54
C PRO A 338 7.95 -14.29 19.66
N HIS A 339 7.17 -13.89 20.67
CA HIS A 339 7.70 -13.77 22.02
C HIS A 339 8.33 -15.11 22.39
N SER A 340 9.60 -15.04 22.78
CA SER A 340 10.42 -16.09 23.40
C SER A 340 10.73 -17.34 22.57
N ALA A 341 11.98 -17.41 22.10
CA ALA A 341 12.79 -18.63 22.15
C ALA A 341 14.28 -18.26 22.08
N LEU A 342 14.74 -17.44 23.04
CA LEU A 342 16.15 -17.31 23.44
C LEU A 342 16.20 -16.85 24.90
N ALA A 343 15.34 -17.43 25.74
CA ALA A 343 15.55 -17.46 27.18
C ALA A 343 16.33 -18.74 27.48
N ASP A 344 17.61 -18.76 27.08
CA ASP A 344 18.68 -19.62 27.60
C ASP A 344 19.97 -19.36 26.81
N ALA A 345 20.46 -18.11 26.89
CA ALA A 345 21.85 -17.82 26.61
C ALA A 345 22.40 -17.06 27.82
N LYS A 346 23.23 -17.76 28.59
CA LYS A 346 24.01 -17.18 29.70
C LYS A 346 24.71 -15.90 29.21
N PRO A 347 24.84 -14.86 30.03
CA PRO A 347 25.56 -13.65 29.64
C PRO A 347 27.00 -14.02 29.30
N VAL A 348 27.37 -13.84 28.03
CA VAL A 348 28.77 -13.93 27.58
C VAL A 348 29.49 -12.72 28.16
N THR A 349 30.25 -12.95 29.21
CA THR A 349 31.23 -12.02 29.75
C THR A 349 32.24 -11.68 28.66
N ALA A 350 32.23 -10.43 28.20
CA ALA A 350 33.30 -9.90 27.38
C ALA A 350 34.58 -9.81 28.25
N SER A 351 35.58 -10.59 27.85
CA SER A 351 36.95 -10.53 28.33
C SER A 351 37.53 -9.13 28.11
N ALA A 352 37.88 -8.45 29.20
CA ALA A 352 38.83 -7.35 29.20
C ALA A 352 40.09 -7.81 29.95
N ALA A 353 41.23 -7.73 29.26
CA ALA A 353 42.55 -8.05 29.78
C ALA A 353 42.88 -7.20 31.02
N GLY A 354 43.60 -7.81 31.96
CA GLY A 354 43.74 -7.36 33.34
C GLY A 354 44.64 -6.15 33.61
N VAL A 355 44.54 -5.67 34.86
CA VAL A 355 45.56 -5.16 35.81
C VAL A 355 44.80 -4.71 37.08
N PRO A 356 45.34 -4.84 38.32
CA PRO A 356 44.56 -5.33 39.46
C PRO A 356 43.95 -4.28 40.41
N THR A 357 42.85 -4.73 41.03
CA THR A 357 42.24 -4.41 42.34
C THR A 357 42.69 -3.17 43.12
N LYS A 358 41.72 -2.29 43.40
CA LYS A 358 41.45 -1.76 44.75
C LYS A 358 39.94 -1.75 45.02
N GLN A 359 39.57 -2.39 46.12
CA GLN A 359 38.25 -2.33 46.74
C GLN A 359 38.00 -0.90 47.25
N ASP A 360 36.77 -0.41 47.10
CA ASP A 360 35.94 0.17 48.18
C ASP A 360 34.77 0.98 47.59
N GLY A 361 33.56 0.74 48.13
CA GLY A 361 32.39 1.60 47.95
C GLY A 361 31.21 0.95 47.23
N GLU A 362 30.35 0.24 47.97
CA GLU A 362 28.99 -0.11 47.55
C GLU A 362 28.21 1.16 47.17
N LYS A 363 28.03 1.39 45.86
CA LYS A 363 26.96 2.26 45.37
C LYS A 363 25.69 1.43 45.28
N LYS A 364 24.65 1.88 45.98
CA LYS A 364 23.26 1.44 45.77
C LYS A 364 22.99 1.37 44.27
N ALA A 365 22.62 0.18 43.77
CA ALA A 365 22.12 0.04 42.43
C ALA A 365 20.81 0.82 42.33
N ASP A 366 20.82 1.94 41.62
CA ASP A 366 19.61 2.63 41.19
C ASP A 366 18.78 1.61 40.38
N SER A 367 17.64 1.20 40.91
CA SER A 367 16.68 0.37 40.18
C SER A 367 16.31 1.13 38.90
N VAL A 368 16.76 0.62 37.75
CA VAL A 368 16.46 1.22 36.44
C VAL A 368 14.95 1.23 36.28
N ARG A 369 14.35 2.42 36.31
CA ARG A 369 12.91 2.61 36.16
C ARG A 369 12.53 2.20 34.73
N GLN A 370 11.56 1.30 34.60
CA GLN A 370 11.06 0.86 33.29
C GLN A 370 10.13 1.91 32.68
N TRP A 371 10.00 1.89 31.35
CA TRP A 371 8.99 2.68 30.66
C TRP A 371 7.58 2.32 31.16
N ASN A 372 6.73 3.32 31.32
CA ASN A 372 5.35 3.13 31.74
C ASN A 372 4.48 2.75 30.53
N GLU A 373 4.00 1.51 30.50
CA GLU A 373 3.20 0.95 29.40
C GLU A 373 1.85 1.64 29.19
N GLU A 374 1.36 2.44 30.15
CA GLU A 374 0.17 3.29 29.95
C GLU A 374 0.43 4.47 29.03
N PHE A 375 1.69 4.80 28.75
CA PHE A 375 2.07 5.94 27.94
C PHE A 375 2.63 5.53 26.58
N GLU A 376 2.46 6.43 25.62
CA GLU A 376 2.97 6.33 24.26
C GLU A 376 3.49 7.69 23.81
N LEU A 377 4.46 7.68 22.90
CA LEU A 377 4.91 8.85 22.15
C LEU A 377 4.28 8.83 20.76
N LEU A 378 3.49 9.83 20.44
CA LEU A 378 3.07 10.15 19.08
C LEU A 378 4.06 11.13 18.43
N VAL A 379 4.60 10.75 17.28
CA VAL A 379 5.47 11.57 16.43
C VAL A 379 4.70 11.97 15.19
N ALA A 380 4.13 13.17 15.17
CA ALA A 380 3.40 13.70 14.02
C ALA A 380 4.30 14.62 13.18
N PHE A 381 4.20 14.56 11.85
CA PHE A 381 4.99 15.41 10.96
C PHE A 381 4.31 15.64 9.60
N GLU A 382 4.66 16.73 8.92
CA GLU A 382 4.14 17.09 7.60
C GLU A 382 5.27 17.10 6.56
N ILE A 383 5.17 16.26 5.53
CA ILE A 383 6.02 16.34 4.34
C ILE A 383 5.41 17.34 3.38
N GLN A 384 6.20 18.30 2.89
CA GLN A 384 5.74 19.27 1.91
C GLN A 384 6.39 19.07 0.54
N ARG A 385 5.74 19.63 -0.48
CA ARG A 385 6.38 19.83 -1.78
C ARG A 385 7.18 21.15 -1.70
N PRO A 386 8.48 21.16 -1.99
CA PRO A 386 9.25 22.39 -2.01
C PRO A 386 8.75 23.35 -3.08
N GLU A 387 8.68 24.63 -2.74
CA GLU A 387 8.37 25.70 -3.69
C GLU A 387 9.45 25.77 -4.79
N GLY A 388 9.03 25.97 -6.05
CA GLY A 388 9.95 26.12 -7.17
C GLY A 388 10.61 24.84 -7.71
N ALA A 389 10.19 23.65 -7.25
CA ALA A 389 10.66 22.38 -7.82
C ALA A 389 10.27 22.25 -9.30
N SER A 390 11.20 22.59 -10.21
CA SER A 390 11.06 22.39 -11.65
C SER A 390 11.37 20.92 -12.02
N GLY A 391 10.49 20.30 -12.81
CA GLY A 391 10.60 18.88 -13.20
C GLY A 391 9.65 17.92 -12.46
N ARG A 392 9.83 16.61 -12.69
CA ARG A 392 9.00 15.55 -12.09
C ARG A 392 9.41 15.37 -10.61
N TYR A 393 8.62 15.95 -9.70
CA TYR A 393 8.81 15.82 -8.25
C TYR A 393 8.96 14.35 -7.84
N ARG A 394 10.07 14.02 -7.16
CA ARG A 394 10.30 12.69 -6.55
C ARG A 394 9.95 12.75 -5.07
N ARG A 395 9.27 11.73 -4.55
CA ARG A 395 8.94 11.65 -3.13
C ARG A 395 10.21 11.42 -2.31
N PRO A 396 10.38 12.08 -1.15
CA PRO A 396 11.55 11.85 -0.32
C PRO A 396 11.49 10.46 0.32
N TYR A 397 12.67 9.91 0.55
CA TYR A 397 12.89 8.82 1.48
C TYR A 397 12.82 9.42 2.88
N VAL A 398 12.21 8.72 3.83
CA VAL A 398 12.01 9.24 5.20
C VAL A 398 12.36 8.16 6.20
N ALA A 399 13.09 8.51 7.26
CA ALA A 399 13.27 7.65 8.42
C ALA A 399 12.86 8.40 9.69
N VAL A 400 12.12 7.73 10.56
CA VAL A 400 11.83 8.18 11.92
C VAL A 400 12.29 7.08 12.88
N TRP A 401 13.17 7.42 13.82
CA TRP A 401 13.71 6.45 14.77
C TRP A 401 14.12 7.09 16.09
N VAL A 402 14.27 6.24 17.09
CA VAL A 402 14.68 6.62 18.45
C VAL A 402 16.09 6.12 18.70
N GLU A 403 16.93 6.98 19.25
CA GLU A 403 18.25 6.67 19.80
C GLU A 403 18.22 6.74 21.34
N ASP A 404 19.02 5.91 22.00
CA ASP A 404 19.30 6.06 23.44
C ASP A 404 20.19 7.29 23.72
N LYS A 405 20.55 7.50 25.00
CA LYS A 405 21.37 8.62 25.44
C LYS A 405 22.80 8.58 24.88
N GLU A 406 23.31 7.38 24.55
CA GLU A 406 24.60 7.15 23.89
C GLU A 406 24.55 7.39 22.37
N GLY A 407 23.34 7.52 21.80
CA GLY A 407 23.12 7.73 20.37
C GLY A 407 23.03 6.43 19.56
N ALA A 408 22.94 5.27 20.21
CA ALA A 408 22.67 4.02 19.54
C ALA A 408 21.17 3.93 19.21
N SER A 409 20.85 3.50 18.00
CA SER A 409 19.45 3.37 17.60
C SER A 409 18.80 2.18 18.33
N VAL A 410 17.64 2.44 18.93
CA VAL A 410 16.89 1.43 19.69
C VAL A 410 15.61 0.99 18.98
N ARG A 411 14.96 1.88 18.22
CA ARG A 411 13.70 1.58 17.52
C ARG A 411 13.57 2.38 16.24
N THR A 412 13.29 1.73 15.11
CA THR A 412 12.86 2.39 13.86
C THR A 412 11.34 2.41 13.80
N LEU A 413 10.75 3.61 13.78
CA LEU A 413 9.29 3.82 13.74
C LEU A 413 8.77 3.89 12.31
N ILE A 414 9.48 4.60 11.43
CA ILE A 414 9.16 4.73 10.01
C ILE A 414 10.43 4.53 9.19
N LEU A 415 10.30 3.79 8.09
CA LEU A 415 11.28 3.77 7.00
C LEU A 415 10.54 3.76 5.66
N TRP A 416 10.57 4.89 4.96
CA TRP A 416 10.04 5.04 3.62
C TRP A 416 11.19 5.08 2.62
N ALA A 417 11.26 4.07 1.75
CA ALA A 417 12.26 3.96 0.71
C ALA A 417 11.71 3.15 -0.47
N GLN A 418 12.20 3.44 -1.68
CA GLN A 418 11.88 2.57 -2.82
C GLN A 418 12.72 1.29 -2.72
N LYS A 419 12.07 0.12 -2.73
CA LYS A 419 12.75 -1.18 -2.69
C LYS A 419 13.15 -1.67 -4.09
N ASN A 420 13.76 -0.84 -4.93
CA ASN A 420 14.28 -1.36 -6.21
C ASN A 420 15.53 -2.23 -5.97
N ALA A 421 15.90 -3.06 -6.97
CA ALA A 421 17.03 -4.00 -6.91
C ALA A 421 18.39 -3.37 -6.52
N ARG A 422 18.49 -2.04 -6.45
CA ARG A 422 19.70 -1.32 -6.03
C ARG A 422 19.54 -0.54 -4.72
N SER A 423 18.31 -0.23 -4.26
CA SER A 423 18.01 0.62 -3.10
C SER A 423 18.95 1.82 -2.99
N GLN A 424 19.29 2.40 -4.14
CA GLN A 424 20.55 3.15 -4.32
C GLN A 424 20.62 4.45 -3.52
N TRP A 425 19.46 4.94 -3.06
CA TRP A 425 19.31 6.19 -2.32
C TRP A 425 18.96 6.00 -0.85
N VAL A 426 18.81 4.75 -0.35
CA VAL A 426 18.72 4.51 1.10
C VAL A 426 19.96 5.03 1.85
N PRO A 427 21.20 4.92 1.30
CA PRO A 427 22.37 5.54 1.90
C PRO A 427 22.29 7.07 2.06
N ASP A 428 21.38 7.75 1.36
CA ASP A 428 21.18 9.19 1.49
C ASP A 428 20.39 9.56 2.76
N LEU A 429 19.72 8.60 3.41
CA LEU A 429 19.34 8.70 4.82
C LEU A 429 20.59 8.49 5.68
N ARG A 430 21.56 9.39 5.54
CA ARG A 430 22.96 9.24 5.96
C ARG A 430 23.10 8.78 7.40
N ARG A 431 22.30 9.32 8.32
CA ARG A 431 22.41 9.02 9.75
C ARG A 431 21.74 7.69 10.07
N TRP A 432 20.48 7.51 9.66
CA TRP A 432 19.78 6.25 9.86
C TRP A 432 20.55 5.08 9.22
N TYR A 433 21.05 5.25 8.00
CA TYR A 433 21.79 4.21 7.28
C TYR A 433 23.09 3.82 7.98
N ARG A 434 23.87 4.78 8.49
CA ARG A 434 25.07 4.46 9.29
C ARG A 434 24.72 3.69 10.56
N GLY A 435 23.64 4.08 11.23
CA GLY A 435 23.12 3.36 12.41
C GLY A 435 22.69 1.93 12.06
N ASP A 436 21.94 1.74 10.97
CA ASP A 436 21.51 0.43 10.45
C ASP A 436 22.70 -0.46 10.09
N GLN A 437 23.74 0.08 9.43
CA GLN A 437 24.96 -0.68 9.12
C GLN A 437 25.70 -1.13 10.38
N ALA A 438 25.88 -0.24 11.36
CA ALA A 438 26.50 -0.59 12.63
C ALA A 438 25.70 -1.68 13.36
N ARG A 439 24.37 -1.62 13.31
CA ARG A 439 23.48 -2.63 13.92
C ARG A 439 23.57 -3.99 13.24
N ARG A 440 23.58 -4.03 11.89
CA ARG A 440 23.73 -5.27 11.11
C ARG A 440 25.02 -6.04 11.35
N LEU A 441 26.07 -5.39 11.86
CA LEU A 441 27.30 -6.08 12.24
C LEU A 441 27.15 -6.92 13.51
N VAL A 442 26.12 -6.62 14.31
CA VAL A 442 25.87 -7.24 15.62
C VAL A 442 24.59 -8.09 15.60
N ASP A 443 23.67 -7.80 14.68
CA ASP A 443 22.33 -8.39 14.60
C ASP A 443 22.00 -8.84 13.16
N GLU A 444 21.40 -10.03 13.02
CA GLU A 444 20.94 -10.56 11.72
C GLU A 444 19.64 -9.89 11.23
N PHE A 445 19.01 -9.02 12.03
CA PHE A 445 17.76 -8.35 11.68
C PHE A 445 17.93 -7.27 10.59
N ASP A 446 17.41 -7.55 9.39
CA ASP A 446 17.43 -6.61 8.26
C ASP A 446 16.20 -5.67 8.26
N LEU A 447 16.34 -4.48 8.87
CA LEU A 447 15.28 -3.45 8.93
C LEU A 447 14.80 -2.99 7.55
N ARG A 448 15.66 -3.00 6.53
CA ARG A 448 15.27 -2.61 5.16
C ARG A 448 14.33 -3.64 4.54
N LYS A 449 14.55 -4.93 4.79
CA LYS A 449 13.64 -5.98 4.32
C LYS A 449 12.32 -5.92 5.08
N THR A 450 12.39 -5.73 6.40
CA THR A 450 11.28 -5.95 7.32
C THR A 450 10.37 -4.73 7.49
N LEU A 451 10.91 -3.51 7.63
CA LEU A 451 10.15 -2.31 7.99
C LEU A 451 9.97 -1.30 6.84
N SER A 452 10.80 -1.35 5.81
CA SER A 452 10.72 -0.37 4.72
C SER A 452 9.39 -0.45 3.96
N ARG A 453 8.80 0.71 3.68
CA ARG A 453 7.58 0.91 2.90
C ARG A 453 7.83 1.86 1.73
N ALA A 454 6.94 1.86 0.74
CA ALA A 454 7.00 2.80 -0.38
C ALA A 454 6.94 4.26 0.08
N THR A 455 7.58 5.16 -0.68
CA THR A 455 7.64 6.59 -0.35
C THR A 455 6.25 7.25 -0.43
N ARG A 456 6.00 8.15 0.52
CA ARG A 456 4.69 8.83 0.67
C ARG A 456 4.65 10.17 -0.06
N PRO A 457 3.47 10.61 -0.55
CA PRO A 457 3.31 11.95 -1.12
C PRO A 457 3.46 13.06 -0.06
N PRO A 458 3.49 14.34 -0.44
CA PRO A 458 3.32 15.43 0.53
C PRO A 458 2.01 15.26 1.30
N GLY A 459 2.03 15.50 2.62
CA GLY A 459 0.91 15.24 3.51
C GLY A 459 1.33 15.22 4.98
N LYS A 460 0.35 14.97 5.86
CA LYS A 460 0.56 14.80 7.30
C LYS A 460 0.57 13.31 7.65
N TYR A 461 1.48 12.93 8.52
CA TYR A 461 1.73 11.55 8.92
C TYR A 461 2.05 11.50 10.40
N ASP A 462 1.86 10.33 11.01
CA ASP A 462 2.35 10.09 12.35
C ASP A 462 2.82 8.65 12.58
N ALA A 463 3.57 8.47 13.66
CA ALA A 463 3.97 7.17 14.18
C ALA A 463 3.91 7.15 15.70
N ILE A 464 3.61 5.99 16.26
CA ILE A 464 3.54 5.77 17.71
C ILE A 464 4.74 4.96 18.17
N TRP A 465 5.33 5.34 19.30
CA TRP A 465 6.30 4.53 20.03
C TRP A 465 5.76 4.18 21.41
N ASP A 466 5.73 2.88 21.69
CA ASP A 466 5.22 2.29 22.93
C ASP A 466 6.32 1.99 23.96
N GLY A 467 7.53 2.54 23.74
CA GLY A 467 8.68 2.33 24.63
C GLY A 467 9.41 1.01 24.42
N LYS A 468 9.19 0.30 23.31
CA LYS A 468 9.90 -0.95 22.99
C LYS A 468 11.00 -0.76 21.94
N ASP A 469 11.99 -1.64 21.96
CA ASP A 469 13.04 -1.70 20.95
C ASP A 469 12.59 -2.42 19.67
N ASP A 470 13.45 -2.52 18.65
CA ASP A 470 13.15 -3.23 17.38
C ASP A 470 12.84 -4.73 17.58
N HIS A 471 13.18 -5.33 18.73
CA HIS A 471 12.88 -6.71 19.10
C HIS A 471 11.63 -6.85 19.98
N GLY A 472 10.93 -5.75 20.27
CA GLY A 472 9.75 -5.74 21.13
C GLY A 472 10.07 -5.85 22.63
N ARG A 473 11.33 -5.66 23.04
CA ARG A 473 11.71 -5.62 24.46
C ARG A 473 11.43 -4.24 25.03
N GLN A 474 10.89 -4.20 26.25
CA GLN A 474 10.64 -2.94 26.94
C GLN A 474 11.95 -2.22 27.24
N LEU A 475 11.98 -0.92 26.95
CA LEU A 475 13.12 -0.06 27.24
C LEU A 475 12.90 0.67 28.58
N PRO A 476 14.00 1.06 29.25
CA PRO A 476 13.89 1.84 30.48
C PRO A 476 13.31 3.23 30.24
N ALA A 477 12.73 3.84 31.27
CA ALA A 477 12.44 5.27 31.28
C ALA A 477 13.75 6.06 31.32
N GLY A 478 13.81 7.21 30.65
CA GLY A 478 15.04 8.00 30.61
C GLY A 478 15.13 8.94 29.42
N GLU A 479 16.36 9.36 29.13
CA GLU A 479 16.64 10.25 28.00
C GLU A 479 16.77 9.46 26.71
N TYR A 480 16.06 9.94 25.68
CA TYR A 480 16.10 9.40 24.33
C TYR A 480 16.15 10.55 23.33
N THR A 481 16.62 10.26 22.13
CA THR A 481 16.59 11.22 21.01
C THR A 481 15.66 10.71 19.93
N VAL A 482 14.63 11.50 19.59
CA VAL A 482 13.75 11.25 18.45
C VAL A 482 14.35 11.93 17.23
N ASN A 483 14.49 11.17 16.14
CA ASN A 483 15.11 11.61 14.90
C ASN A 483 14.10 11.49 13.77
N LEU A 484 14.01 12.53 12.93
CA LEU A 484 13.28 12.52 11.67
C LEU A 484 14.27 12.93 10.57
N GLU A 485 14.43 12.11 9.55
CA GLU A 485 15.36 12.33 8.45
C GLU A 485 14.63 12.17 7.12
N ALA A 486 14.85 13.09 6.18
CA ALA A 486 14.26 13.07 4.85
C ALA A 486 15.33 13.34 3.79
N ALA A 487 15.38 12.51 2.75
CA ALA A 487 16.33 12.65 1.65
C ALA A 487 15.62 12.41 0.31
N ARG A 488 15.79 13.31 -0.66
CA ARG A 488 15.22 13.16 -2.00
C ARG A 488 16.33 12.92 -3.03
N GLU A 489 16.11 11.98 -3.94
CA GLU A 489 16.98 11.74 -5.09
C GLU A 489 17.16 13.02 -5.91
N HIS A 490 18.43 13.42 -6.09
CA HIS A 490 18.81 14.71 -6.69
C HIS A 490 18.12 15.93 -6.05
N GLY A 491 17.70 15.80 -4.79
CA GLY A 491 16.99 16.81 -4.03
C GLY A 491 17.75 17.19 -2.75
N THR A 492 17.00 17.62 -1.73
CA THR A 492 17.62 18.04 -0.46
C THR A 492 17.72 16.87 0.51
N TYR A 493 18.64 17.04 1.46
CA TYR A 493 18.78 16.21 2.66
C TYR A 493 18.42 17.08 3.86
N GLN A 494 17.51 16.61 4.70
CA GLN A 494 17.01 17.33 5.86
C GLN A 494 16.91 16.40 7.07
N SER A 495 17.13 16.94 8.27
CA SER A 495 17.00 16.18 9.51
C SER A 495 16.53 17.06 10.66
N ILE A 496 15.63 16.54 11.49
CA ILE A 496 15.19 17.12 12.76
C ILE A 496 15.58 16.14 13.87
N ARG A 497 16.13 16.68 14.97
CA ARG A 497 16.53 15.89 16.14
C ARG A 497 16.07 16.58 17.40
N LYS A 498 15.43 15.83 18.29
CA LYS A 498 15.01 16.32 19.59
C LYS A 498 15.33 15.29 20.67
N ARG A 499 16.14 15.71 21.64
CA ARG A 499 16.31 14.97 22.88
C ARG A 499 15.13 15.25 23.80
N VAL A 500 14.59 14.20 24.39
CA VAL A 500 13.42 14.22 25.27
C VAL A 500 13.66 13.25 26.42
N THR A 501 13.10 13.57 27.59
CA THR A 501 13.13 12.66 28.74
C THR A 501 11.74 12.04 28.88
N PHE A 502 11.68 10.72 28.80
CA PHE A 502 10.46 9.96 29.02
C PHE A 502 10.40 9.51 30.49
N ALA A 503 9.50 10.15 31.22
CA ALA A 503 9.15 9.87 32.62
C ALA A 503 7.61 9.88 32.73
N ASP A 504 7.01 9.78 33.92
CA ASP A 504 5.54 9.68 34.06
C ASP A 504 4.76 11.00 33.87
N GLN A 505 5.33 11.99 33.17
CA GLN A 505 4.65 13.26 32.88
C GLN A 505 4.43 13.42 31.36
N PRO A 506 3.18 13.64 30.90
CA PRO A 506 2.89 13.90 29.50
C PRO A 506 3.48 15.24 29.06
N PHE A 507 3.83 15.35 27.77
CA PHE A 507 4.33 16.58 27.18
C PHE A 507 3.94 16.71 25.71
N VAL A 508 3.96 17.95 25.21
CA VAL A 508 3.84 18.27 23.79
C VAL A 508 4.99 19.19 23.42
N GLU A 509 5.73 18.84 22.37
CA GLU A 509 6.90 19.59 21.89
C GLU A 509 6.78 19.80 20.38
N ASP A 510 6.62 21.05 19.97
CA ASP A 510 6.64 21.44 18.55
C ASP A 510 8.07 21.63 18.06
N LEU A 511 8.36 21.10 16.86
CA LEU A 511 9.67 21.11 16.24
C LEU A 511 9.64 21.98 14.99
N ASN A 512 10.68 22.81 14.84
CA ASN A 512 10.86 23.63 13.66
C ASN A 512 10.99 22.77 12.41
N GLY A 513 10.21 23.11 11.38
CA GLY A 513 10.29 22.48 10.08
C GLY A 513 11.52 22.88 9.27
N ASN A 514 11.62 22.30 8.09
CA ASN A 514 12.63 22.52 7.07
C ASN A 514 12.03 22.32 5.66
N VAL A 515 12.89 22.27 4.64
CA VAL A 515 12.46 22.20 3.24
C VAL A 515 11.63 20.95 2.92
N GLU A 516 11.95 19.79 3.49
CA GLU A 516 11.21 18.54 3.24
C GLU A 516 10.12 18.30 4.28
N ILE A 517 10.39 18.61 5.56
CA ILE A 517 9.52 18.37 6.72
C ILE A 517 9.01 19.72 7.21
N LYS A 518 7.82 20.12 6.78
CA LYS A 518 7.23 21.44 7.07
C LYS A 518 6.97 21.69 8.56
N SER A 519 6.57 20.66 9.29
CA SER A 519 6.34 20.71 10.74
C SER A 519 6.50 19.32 11.33
N ALA A 520 6.84 19.26 12.63
CA ALA A 520 6.76 18.03 13.41
C ALA A 520 6.39 18.34 14.86
N THR A 521 5.70 17.44 15.52
CA THR A 521 5.28 17.55 16.92
C THR A 521 5.48 16.21 17.61
N LEU A 522 6.06 16.23 18.81
CA LEU A 522 6.17 15.08 19.70
C LEU A 522 5.13 15.22 20.81
N THR A 523 4.23 14.23 20.94
CA THR A 523 3.21 14.20 21.98
C THR A 523 3.39 12.93 22.80
N TYR A 524 3.88 13.07 24.02
CA TYR A 524 3.93 11.97 24.98
C TYR A 524 2.67 12.00 25.85
N ARG A 525 1.84 10.96 25.77
CA ARG A 525 0.49 10.94 26.36
C ARG A 525 0.15 9.58 26.94
N ARG A 526 -0.90 9.51 27.75
CA ARG A 526 -1.52 8.23 28.10
C ARG A 526 -2.28 7.66 26.90
N LYS A 527 -2.21 6.35 26.71
CA LYS A 527 -2.95 5.60 25.69
C LYS A 527 -4.45 5.89 25.80
N GLY A 528 -5.12 6.08 24.67
CA GLY A 528 -6.57 6.33 24.61
C GLY A 528 -7.01 7.78 24.81
N GLN A 529 -6.11 8.72 25.11
CA GLN A 529 -6.43 10.16 24.97
C GLN A 529 -6.41 10.55 23.49
N VAL A 530 -7.59 10.52 22.85
CA VAL A 530 -7.81 11.02 21.49
C VAL A 530 -7.73 12.55 21.49
N ARG A 531 -7.26 13.09 20.36
CA ARG A 531 -7.09 14.53 20.10
C ARG A 531 -8.40 15.30 20.15
#